data_AF-A0AAD2TSX6-F1
#
_entry.id   AF-A0AAD2TSX6-F1
#
_cell.length_a   1.000
_cell.length_b   1.000
_cell.length_c   1.000
_cell.angle_alpha   90.00
_cell.angle_beta   90.00
_cell.angle_gamma   90.00
#
_symmetry.space_group_name_H-M   'P 1'
#
loop_
_entity.id
_entity.type
_entity.pdbx_description
1 polymer ?
#
loop_
_entity_poly.entity_id
_entity_poly.type
_entity_poly.pdbx_seq_one_letter_code
_entity_poly.pdbx_strand_id
1 'polypeptide(L)' 'MVDAQQLKVYDNLSDVMPNTDKELVKGQVVDVVNGYGCIVGPFEILGFCDPNEFGRCVYLDWDCYWFANKPIDIIVK' A
#
# COMPACT_ATOMS: atom_id res chain seq x y z
N MET A 1 -21.21 4.70 -18.76
CA MET A 1 -20.22 3.62 -18.83
C MET A 1 -19.01 4.18 -18.12
N VAL A 2 -18.74 3.73 -16.88
CA VAL A 2 -17.54 4.21 -16.18
C VAL A 2 -16.38 3.51 -16.89
N ASP A 3 -15.54 4.27 -17.59
CA ASP A 3 -14.26 3.76 -18.07
C ASP A 3 -13.52 3.25 -16.85
N ALA A 4 -13.48 1.93 -16.68
CA ALA A 4 -12.61 1.30 -15.72
C ALA A 4 -11.19 1.56 -16.25
N GLN A 5 -10.64 2.71 -15.89
CA GLN A 5 -9.21 2.97 -16.07
C GLN A 5 -8.52 1.75 -15.50
N GLN A 6 -7.82 1.00 -16.35
CA GLN A 6 -7.01 -0.14 -15.93
C GLN A 6 -6.08 0.37 -14.84
N LEU A 7 -6.43 0.10 -13.58
CA LEU A 7 -5.63 0.52 -12.45
C LEU A 7 -4.31 -0.23 -12.58
N LYS A 8 -3.24 0.50 -12.89
CA LYS A 8 -1.94 -0.10 -13.06
C LYS A 8 -1.42 -0.46 -11.67
N VAL A 9 -1.37 -1.75 -11.40
CA VAL A 9 -0.84 -2.30 -10.14
C VAL A 9 0.61 -2.70 -10.36
N TYR A 10 1.46 -2.33 -9.42
CA TYR A 10 2.90 -2.61 -9.40
C TYR A 10 3.23 -3.58 -8.28
N ASP A 11 4.31 -4.35 -8.45
CA ASP A 11 4.73 -5.35 -7.46
C ASP A 11 5.72 -4.78 -6.43
N ASN A 12 6.43 -3.69 -6.74
CA ASN A 12 7.39 -3.06 -5.82
C ASN A 12 7.03 -1.60 -5.55
N LEU A 13 7.30 -1.13 -4.33
CA LEU A 13 7.09 0.28 -3.97
C LEU A 13 8.02 1.22 -4.74
N SER A 14 9.24 0.77 -5.05
CA SER A 14 10.22 1.56 -5.82
C SER A 14 9.71 1.93 -7.22
N ASP A 15 8.79 1.14 -7.80
CA ASP A 15 8.22 1.39 -9.12
C ASP A 15 7.27 2.60 -9.13
N VAL A 16 6.66 2.92 -7.98
CA VAL A 16 5.72 4.04 -7.82
C VAL A 16 6.29 5.20 -7.01
N MET A 17 7.31 4.92 -6.19
CA MET A 17 7.99 5.89 -5.33
C MET A 17 9.51 5.63 -5.36
N PRO A 18 10.24 6.11 -6.39
CA PRO A 18 11.66 5.78 -6.58
C PRO A 18 12.60 6.37 -5.51
N ASN A 19 12.18 7.41 -4.78
CA ASN A 19 12.99 8.06 -3.74
C ASN A 19 12.60 7.60 -2.32
N THR A 20 12.00 6.42 -2.16
CA THR A 20 11.64 5.88 -0.85
C THR A 20 12.75 5.04 -0.26
N ASP A 21 12.98 5.15 1.04
CA ASP A 21 13.92 4.29 1.77
C ASP A 21 13.30 2.94 2.17
N LYS A 22 12.00 2.72 1.90
CA LYS A 22 11.30 1.48 2.25
C LYS A 22 11.30 0.48 1.10
N GLU A 23 11.86 -0.70 1.35
CA GLU A 23 11.79 -1.83 0.43
C GLU A 23 10.52 -2.65 0.70
N LEU A 24 9.39 -2.22 0.12
CA LEU A 24 8.13 -2.97 0.17
C LEU A 24 7.86 -3.67 -1.16
N VAL A 25 7.47 -4.94 -1.08
CA VAL A 25 7.10 -5.78 -2.23
C VAL A 25 5.78 -6.50 -1.98
N LYS A 26 5.07 -6.79 -3.06
CA LYS A 26 3.84 -7.60 -3.04
C LYS A 26 4.10 -8.97 -2.39
N GLY A 27 3.11 -9.45 -1.62
CA GLY A 27 3.16 -10.71 -0.88
C GLY A 27 3.88 -10.62 0.46
N GLN A 28 4.48 -9.48 0.82
CA GLN A 28 5.01 -9.29 2.16
C GLN A 28 3.88 -9.20 3.18
N VAL A 29 4.10 -9.87 4.32
CA VAL A 29 3.22 -9.79 5.48
C VAL A 29 3.74 -8.69 6.40
N VAL A 30 2.90 -7.69 6.64
CA VAL A 30 3.24 -6.46 7.35
C VAL A 30 2.20 -6.16 8.43
N ASP A 31 2.63 -5.42 9.45
CA ASP A 31 1.68 -4.75 10.36
C ASP A 31 1.54 -3.28 9.93
N VAL A 32 0.46 -2.63 10.32
CA VAL A 32 0.16 -1.25 9.92
C VAL A 32 -0.24 -0.42 11.13
N VAL A 33 0.22 0.82 11.18
CA VAL A 33 -0.30 1.80 12.14
C VAL A 33 -1.54 2.45 11.55
N ASN A 34 -2.71 2.20 12.13
CA ASN A 34 -3.95 2.82 11.67
C ASN A 34 -3.98 4.33 12.00
N GLY A 35 -4.98 5.05 11.48
CA GLY A 35 -5.15 6.49 11.74
C GLY A 35 -5.40 6.88 13.21
N TYR A 36 -5.59 5.90 14.10
CA TYR A 36 -5.72 6.09 15.55
C TYR A 36 -4.42 5.79 16.31
N GLY A 37 -3.33 5.42 15.62
CA GLY A 37 -2.04 5.08 16.23
C GLY A 37 -1.97 3.65 16.77
N CYS A 38 -2.94 2.79 16.46
CA CYS A 38 -2.91 1.37 16.85
C CYS A 38 -2.21 0.53 15.78
N ILE A 39 -1.39 -0.43 16.20
CA ILE A 39 -0.81 -1.44 15.32
C ILE A 39 -1.86 -2.50 15.04
N VAL A 40 -2.15 -2.74 13.77
CA VAL A 40 -3.11 -3.73 13.26
C VAL A 40 -2.44 -4.61 12.22
N GLY A 41 -2.78 -5.90 12.22
CA GLY A 41 -2.17 -6.88 11.33
C GLY A 41 -2.23 -8.29 11.93
N PRO A 42 -1.58 -9.26 11.28
CA PRO A 42 -0.80 -9.11 10.03
C PRO A 42 -1.67 -8.99 8.78
N PHE A 43 -1.19 -8.27 7.76
CA PHE A 43 -1.81 -8.12 6.44
C PHE A 43 -0.81 -8.40 5.33
N GLU A 44 -1.27 -8.96 4.22
CA GLU A 44 -0.48 -9.17 3.01
C GLU A 44 -0.56 -7.94 2.07
N ILE A 45 0.59 -7.51 1.55
CA ILE A 45 0.64 -6.48 0.50
C ILE A 45 0.13 -7.07 -0.83
N LEU A 46 -0.99 -6.56 -1.33
CA LEU A 46 -1.56 -6.98 -2.61
C LEU A 46 -0.87 -6.34 -3.82
N GLY A 47 -0.27 -5.17 -3.62
CA GLY A 47 0.47 -4.43 -4.63
C GLY A 47 0.42 -2.92 -4.41
N PHE A 48 0.92 -2.18 -5.38
CA PHE A 48 1.04 -0.73 -5.32
C PHE A 48 0.33 -0.04 -6.49
N CYS A 49 -0.12 1.19 -6.30
CA CYS A 49 -0.56 2.07 -7.39
C CYS A 49 0.21 3.38 -7.39
N ASP A 50 0.01 4.19 -8.44
CA ASP A 50 0.51 5.56 -8.45
C ASP A 50 0.02 6.31 -7.20
N PRO A 51 0.91 7.04 -6.50
CA PRO A 51 0.56 7.71 -5.25
C PRO A 51 -0.47 8.82 -5.51
N ASN A 52 -1.53 8.82 -4.71
CA ASN A 52 -2.52 9.91 -4.73
C ASN A 52 -1.97 11.20 -4.08
N GLU A 53 -2.77 12.27 -4.07
CA GLU A 53 -2.43 13.56 -3.45
C GLU A 53 -2.02 13.46 -1.96
N PHE A 54 -2.37 12.35 -1.29
CA PHE A 54 -2.03 12.07 0.10
C PHE A 54 -0.86 11.09 0.27
N GLY A 55 -0.19 10.68 -0.81
CA GLY A 55 0.93 9.75 -0.80
C GLY A 55 0.55 8.31 -0.45
N ARG A 56 -0.72 7.94 -0.66
CA ARG A 56 -1.19 6.56 -0.44
C ARG A 56 -1.04 5.76 -1.72
N CYS A 57 -0.40 4.62 -1.61
CA CYS A 57 -0.09 3.77 -2.75
C CYS A 57 -0.03 2.28 -2.40
N VAL A 58 -0.21 1.88 -1.13
CA VAL A 58 -0.06 0.47 -0.71
C VAL A 58 -1.43 -0.18 -0.53
N TYR A 59 -1.72 -1.24 -1.29
CA TYR A 59 -2.92 -2.05 -1.09
C TYR A 59 -2.62 -3.27 -0.23
N LEU A 60 -3.53 -3.56 0.69
CA LEU A 60 -3.42 -4.65 1.65
C LEU A 60 -4.65 -5.54 1.52
N ASP A 61 -4.53 -6.80 1.91
CA ASP A 61 -5.61 -7.80 2.00
C ASP A 61 -6.63 -7.54 3.14
N TRP A 62 -6.71 -6.29 3.59
CA TRP A 62 -7.68 -5.84 4.57
C TRP A 62 -9.05 -5.62 3.89
N ASP A 63 -10.15 -5.84 4.62
CA ASP A 63 -11.55 -5.53 4.23
C ASP A 63 -11.72 -4.18 3.51
N CYS A 64 -10.86 -3.20 3.78
CA CYS A 64 -10.84 -1.89 3.12
C CYS A 64 -9.87 -1.86 1.91
N TYR A 65 -9.94 -2.82 0.99
CA TYR A 65 -9.10 -2.87 -0.22
C TYR A 65 -9.30 -1.67 -1.15
N TRP A 66 -10.39 -0.91 -1.00
CA TRP A 66 -10.66 0.31 -1.79
C TRP A 66 -9.85 1.53 -1.32
N PHE A 67 -9.12 1.44 -0.20
CA PHE A 67 -8.39 2.56 0.37
C PHE A 67 -6.92 2.21 0.62
N ALA A 68 -6.05 2.71 -0.25
CA ALA A 68 -4.61 2.50 -0.12
C ALA A 68 -4.06 3.13 1.17
N ASN A 69 -3.05 2.50 1.75
CA ASN A 69 -2.29 2.99 2.89
C ASN A 69 -1.03 3.75 2.43
N LYS A 70 -0.46 4.54 3.35
CA LYS A 70 0.82 5.20 3.10
C LYS A 70 1.95 4.23 3.42
N PRO A 71 3.03 4.21 2.63
CA PRO A 71 4.20 3.38 2.94
C PRO A 71 4.76 3.64 4.33
N ILE A 72 4.70 4.88 4.84
CA ILE A 72 5.23 5.24 6.17
C ILE A 72 4.52 4.49 7.30
N ASP A 73 3.23 4.19 7.15
CA ASP A 73 2.42 3.52 8.17
C ASP A 73 2.65 1.99 8.19
N ILE A 74 3.33 1.45 7.18
CA ILE A 74 3.65 0.03 7.05
C ILE A 74 4.88 -0.32 7.91
N ILE A 75 4.73 -1.34 8.76
CA ILE A 75 5.79 -1.91 9.59
C ILE A 75 6.15 -3.27 9.02
N VAL A 76 7.38 -3.38 8.51
CA VAL A 76 7.96 -4.64 8.03
C VAL A 76 8.47 -5.42 9.24
N LYS A 77 8.19 -6.72 9.30
CA LYS A 77 8.71 -7.63 10.33
C LYS A 77 10.12 -8.11 10.01
#